data_AF-A0A662Q257-F1
#
_entry.id   AF-A0A662Q257-F1
#
_cell.length_a   1.000
_cell.length_b   1.000
_cell.length_c   1.000
_cell.angle_alpha   90.00
_cell.angle_beta   90.00
_cell.angle_gamma   90.00
#
_symmetry.space_group_name_H-M   'P 1'
#
loop_
_entity.id
_entity.type
_entity.pdbx_description
1 polymer ?
#
loop_
_entity_poly.entity_id
_entity_poly.type
_entity_poly.pdbx_seq_one_letter_code
_entity_poly.pdbx_strand_id
1 'polypeptide(L)'
;MNSTRASLRVVTYPKHIWRQIKNTTCQDLVRALERDGFKLYPERKGAVRLYIHPDGRQVTIHWHPHKTYRPGLLKKLLEDVGWTTADDLRRVGLIK
;
A
#
# COMPACT_ATOMS: atom_id res chain seq x y z
N MET A 1 -16.15 6.26 -21.64
CA MET A 1 -15.73 5.56 -20.40
C MET A 1 -14.26 5.87 -20.19
N ASN A 2 -13.97 6.96 -19.49
CA ASN A 2 -12.62 7.48 -19.39
C ASN A 2 -11.88 6.70 -18.30
N SER A 3 -11.14 5.68 -18.74
CA SER A 3 -10.08 5.08 -17.93
C SER A 3 -8.95 6.10 -17.82
N THR A 4 -9.05 6.99 -16.84
CA THR A 4 -7.99 7.93 -16.48
C THR A 4 -6.86 7.10 -15.91
N ARG A 5 -5.96 6.59 -16.77
CA ARG A 5 -4.60 6.21 -16.36
C ARG A 5 -4.00 7.47 -15.75
N ALA A 6 -4.05 7.59 -14.42
CA ALA A 6 -3.32 8.58 -13.68
C ALA A 6 -1.88 8.58 -14.23
N SER A 7 -1.41 9.74 -14.68
CA SER A 7 -0.06 9.94 -15.19
C SER A 7 0.94 9.16 -14.34
N LEU A 8 1.76 8.33 -15.01
CA LEU A 8 2.90 7.63 -14.43
C LEU A 8 3.93 8.65 -13.91
N ARG A 9 3.64 9.31 -12.80
CA ARG A 9 4.68 9.92 -11.97
C ARG A 9 5.31 8.76 -11.22
N VAL A 10 6.52 8.37 -11.64
CA VAL A 10 7.35 7.46 -10.86
C VAL A 10 7.49 8.05 -9.46
N VAL A 11 6.86 7.44 -8.46
CA VAL A 11 6.90 7.97 -7.10
C VAL A 11 8.32 7.81 -6.58
N THR A 12 8.97 8.96 -6.35
CA THR A 12 10.34 9.02 -5.87
C THR A 12 10.32 9.50 -4.43
N TYR A 13 10.75 8.63 -3.52
CA TYR A 13 10.86 8.95 -2.11
C TYR A 13 12.26 9.51 -1.80
N PRO A 14 12.39 10.56 -0.98
CA PRO A 14 13.68 10.95 -0.43
C PRO A 14 14.37 9.77 0.27
N LYS A 15 15.70 9.70 0.20
CA LYS A 15 16.49 8.57 0.75
C LYS A 15 16.17 8.25 2.21
N HIS A 16 15.89 9.27 3.03
CA HIS A 16 15.55 9.10 4.45
C HIS A 16 14.16 8.50 4.66
N ILE A 17 13.17 8.84 3.82
CA ILE A 17 11.83 8.24 3.82
C ILE A 17 11.91 6.78 3.35
N TRP A 18 12.60 6.54 2.23
CA TRP A 18 12.78 5.19 1.70
C TRP A 18 13.41 4.23 2.71
N ARG A 19 14.39 4.70 3.48
CA ARG A 19 15.03 3.90 4.54
C ARG A 19 14.06 3.42 5.63
N GLN A 20 13.00 4.17 5.92
CA GLN A 20 11.99 3.80 6.91
C GLN A 20 11.01 2.75 6.36
N ILE A 21 10.60 2.88 5.10
CA ILE A 21 9.55 2.02 4.51
C ILE A 21 10.09 0.79 3.76
N LYS A 22 11.36 0.74 3.37
CA LYS A 22 11.89 -0.35 2.51
C LYS A 22 11.75 -1.76 3.09
N ASN A 23 11.55 -1.87 4.41
CA ASN A 23 11.41 -3.14 5.14
C ASN A 23 9.97 -3.35 5.64
N THR A 24 8.98 -2.64 5.11
CA THR A 24 7.57 -2.84 5.44
C THR A 24 7.19 -4.30 5.26
N THR A 25 6.67 -4.90 6.33
CA THR A 25 6.16 -6.28 6.32
C THR A 25 4.74 -6.33 5.78
N CYS A 26 4.25 -7.53 5.44
CA CYS A 26 2.83 -7.76 5.17
C CYS A 26 1.93 -7.23 6.30
N GLN A 27 2.33 -7.43 7.56
CA GLN A 27 1.56 -6.98 8.71
C GLN A 27 1.50 -5.46 8.82
N ASP A 28 2.62 -4.78 8.59
CA ASP A 28 2.68 -3.32 8.64
C ASP A 28 1.84 -2.69 7.52
N LEU A 29 1.90 -3.28 6.33
CA LEU A 29 1.10 -2.82 5.20
C LEU A 29 -0.40 -3.00 5.45
N VAL A 30 -0.83 -4.15 6.00
CA VAL A 30 -2.24 -4.37 6.34
C VAL A 30 -2.72 -3.43 7.43
N ARG A 31 -1.94 -3.19 8.49
CA ARG A 31 -2.30 -2.20 9.51
C ARG A 31 -2.43 -0.80 8.92
N ALA A 32 -1.53 -0.43 8.00
CA ALA A 32 -1.60 0.85 7.30
C ALA A 32 -2.87 0.95 6.44
N LEU A 33 -3.26 -0.13 5.76
CA LEU A 33 -4.50 -0.19 4.97
C LEU A 33 -5.73 -0.01 5.85
N GLU A 34 -5.80 -0.73 6.97
CA GLU A 34 -6.90 -0.63 7.93
C GLU A 34 -7.01 0.78 8.52
N ARG A 35 -5.87 1.42 8.84
CA ARG A 35 -5.82 2.83 9.30
C ARG A 35 -6.28 3.82 8.23
N ASP A 36 -5.98 3.54 6.97
CA ASP A 36 -6.47 4.35 5.83
C ASP A 36 -7.95 4.13 5.53
N GLY A 37 -8.60 3.13 6.16
CA GLY A 37 -10.03 2.84 5.99
C GLY A 37 -10.33 1.73 4.98
N PHE A 38 -9.31 1.03 4.46
CA PHE A 38 -9.54 -0.16 3.66
C PHE A 38 -10.11 -1.30 4.51
N LYS A 39 -10.99 -2.09 3.89
CA LYS A 39 -11.60 -3.28 4.51
C LYS A 39 -11.29 -4.52 3.70
N LEU A 40 -11.03 -5.63 4.39
CA LEU A 40 -10.82 -6.93 3.76
C LEU A 40 -12.13 -7.38 3.10
N TYR A 41 -12.05 -7.76 1.83
CA TYR A 41 -13.17 -8.33 1.11
C TYR A 41 -13.50 -9.74 1.64
N PRO A 42 -14.71 -9.97 2.16
CA PRO A 42 -15.03 -11.18 2.92
C PRO A 42 -14.86 -12.49 2.15
N GLU A 43 -15.07 -12.49 0.83
CA GLU A 43 -15.05 -13.72 0.02
C GLU A 43 -13.63 -14.17 -0.38
N ARG A 44 -12.64 -13.28 -0.27
CA ARG A 44 -11.23 -13.58 -0.62
C ARG A 44 -10.40 -13.80 0.63
N LYS A 45 -10.63 -14.94 1.27
CA LYS A 45 -9.87 -15.42 2.45
C LYS A 45 -8.79 -16.41 2.00
N GLY A 46 -7.52 -16.09 2.27
CA GLY A 46 -6.40 -16.97 1.95
C GLY A 46 -5.06 -16.24 1.87
N ALA A 47 -4.13 -16.82 1.11
CA ALA A 47 -2.84 -16.23 0.80
C ALA A 47 -2.94 -15.00 -0.12
N VAL A 48 -4.07 -14.80 -0.80
CA VAL A 48 -4.36 -13.61 -1.60
C VAL A 48 -5.57 -12.92 -0.98
N ARG A 49 -5.38 -11.68 -0.54
CA ARG A 49 -6.39 -10.87 0.15
C ARG A 49 -6.69 -9.64 -0.67
N LEU A 50 -7.96 -9.37 -0.92
CA LEU A 50 -8.40 -8.14 -1.57
C LEU A 50 -8.84 -7.15 -0.50
N TYR A 51 -8.29 -5.95 -0.51
CA TYR A 51 -8.71 -4.85 0.33
C TYR A 51 -9.40 -3.79 -0.53
N ILE A 52 -10.53 -3.28 -0.06
CA ILE A 52 -11.36 -2.30 -0.75
C ILE A 52 -11.54 -1.10 0.16
N HIS A 53 -11.33 0.09 -0.38
CA HIS A 53 -11.61 1.35 0.30
C HIS A 53 -12.95 1.92 -0.19
N PRO A 54 -13.74 2.61 0.68
CA PRO A 54 -15.03 3.18 0.31
C PRO A 54 -15.01 4.18 -0.86
N ASP A 55 -13.85 4.80 -1.13
CA ASP A 55 -13.65 5.72 -2.28
C ASP A 55 -13.44 5.01 -3.63
N GLY A 56 -13.43 3.68 -3.65
CA GLY A 56 -13.26 2.87 -4.85
C GLY A 56 -11.83 2.34 -5.08
N ARG A 57 -10.83 2.72 -4.28
CA ARG A 57 -9.49 2.10 -4.35
C ARG A 57 -9.54 0.63 -3.94
N GLN A 58 -8.75 -0.19 -4.62
CA GLN A 58 -8.63 -1.62 -4.34
C GLN A 58 -7.19 -2.09 -4.45
N VAL A 59 -6.77 -2.97 -3.56
CA VAL A 59 -5.42 -3.54 -3.59
C VAL A 59 -5.44 -5.03 -3.27
N THR A 60 -4.69 -5.81 -4.04
CA THR A 60 -4.50 -7.24 -3.80
C THR A 60 -3.19 -7.48 -3.09
N ILE A 61 -3.28 -8.04 -1.89
CA ILE A 61 -2.16 -8.34 -1.00
C ILE A 61 -1.89 -9.84 -0.98
N HIS A 62 -0.69 -10.23 -1.38
CA HIS A 62 -0.17 -11.56 -1.10
C HIS A 62 0.22 -11.64 0.37
N TRP A 63 -0.57 -12.35 1.16
CA TRP A 63 -0.40 -12.52 2.59
C TRP A 63 0.62 -13.61 2.90
N HIS A 64 1.85 -13.19 3.15
CA HIS A 64 2.93 -14.03 3.68
C HIS A 64 3.47 -13.39 4.96
N PRO A 65 3.05 -13.87 6.15
CA PRO A 65 3.44 -13.24 7.41
C PRO A 65 4.96 -13.24 7.57
N HIS A 66 5.50 -12.17 8.16
CA HIS A 66 6.93 -11.97 8.41
C HIS A 66 7.82 -11.82 7.18
N LYS A 67 7.23 -11.70 5.98
CA LYS A 67 7.97 -11.37 4.76
C LYS A 67 7.81 -9.88 4.43
N THR A 68 8.90 -9.30 3.94
CA THR A 68 8.93 -7.94 3.38
C THR A 68 8.68 -7.99 1.88
N TYR A 69 8.22 -6.87 1.34
CA TYR A 69 8.04 -6.72 -0.10
C TYR A 69 9.35 -6.35 -0.78
N ARG A 70 9.55 -6.86 -2.00
CA ARG A 70 10.62 -6.37 -2.87
C ARG A 70 10.36 -4.88 -3.17
N PRO A 71 11.41 -4.04 -3.28
CA PRO A 71 11.28 -2.60 -3.50
C PRO A 71 10.30 -2.18 -4.61
N GLY A 72 10.35 -2.85 -5.77
CA GLY A 72 9.46 -2.53 -6.90
C GLY A 72 7.99 -2.84 -6.60
N LEU A 73 7.73 -3.98 -5.96
CA LEU A 73 6.37 -4.36 -5.57
C LEU A 73 5.83 -3.41 -4.48
N LEU A 74 6.66 -3.06 -3.49
CA LEU A 74 6.25 -2.12 -2.44
C LEU A 74 5.85 -0.77 -3.04
N LYS A 75 6.67 -0.20 -3.94
CA LYS A 75 6.36 1.08 -4.60
C LYS A 75 5.04 1.03 -5.34
N LYS A 76 4.82 -0.03 -6.13
CA LYS A 76 3.58 -0.23 -6.86
C LYS A 76 2.37 -0.34 -5.93
N LEU A 77 2.49 -1.08 -4.83
CA LEU A 77 1.40 -1.20 -3.84
C LEU A 77 1.07 0.15 -3.22
N LEU A 78 2.08 0.96 -2.87
CA LEU A 78 1.89 2.31 -2.34
C LEU A 78 1.23 3.24 -3.36
N GLU A 79 1.60 3.14 -4.63
CA GLU A 79 0.97 3.87 -5.75
C GLU A 79 -0.50 3.46 -5.95
N ASP A 80 -0.78 2.15 -5.98
CA ASP A 80 -2.14 1.61 -6.18
C ASP A 80 -3.11 2.06 -5.07
N VAL A 81 -2.61 2.23 -3.85
CA VAL A 81 -3.38 2.74 -2.71
C VAL A 81 -3.28 4.26 -2.56
N GLY A 82 -2.54 4.95 -3.42
CA GLY A 82 -2.45 6.42 -3.43
C GLY A 82 -1.56 7.04 -2.35
N TRP A 83 -0.73 6.27 -1.64
CA TRP A 83 0.20 6.80 -0.64
C TRP A 83 1.51 7.21 -1.30
N THR A 84 1.51 8.40 -1.90
CA THR A 84 2.62 8.87 -2.72
C THR A 84 3.47 9.96 -2.05
N THR A 85 2.95 10.57 -0.99
CA THR A 85 3.63 11.64 -0.25
C THR A 85 4.14 11.17 1.12
N ALA A 86 5.04 11.94 1.73
CA ALA A 86 5.48 11.68 3.09
C ALA A 86 4.32 11.83 4.10
N ASP A 87 3.40 12.77 3.85
CA ASP A 87 2.24 12.99 4.71
C ASP A 87 1.28 11.79 4.67
N ASP A 88 1.06 11.18 3.49
CA ASP A 88 0.29 9.94 3.38
C ASP A 88 0.92 8.82 4.21
N LEU A 89 2.22 8.61 4.06
CA LEU A 89 2.96 7.56 4.77
C LEU A 89 2.95 7.78 6.28
N ARG A 90 3.01 9.04 6.74
CA ARG A 90 2.92 9.39 8.17
C ARG A 90 1.50 9.16 8.68
N ARG A 91 0.47 9.57 7.93
CA ARG A 91 -0.94 9.39 8.28
C ARG A 91 -1.31 7.93 8.49
N VAL A 92 -0.76 7.01 7.69
CA VAL A 92 -0.98 5.56 7.85
C VAL A 92 0.02 4.90 8.81
N GLY A 93 1.01 5.66 9.28
CA GLY A 93 1.99 5.25 10.29
C GLY A 93 3.09 4.30 9.78
N LEU A 94 3.47 4.43 8.51
CA LEU A 94 4.64 3.75 7.93
C LEU A 94 5.96 4.51 8.18
N ILE A 95 5.89 5.79 8.51
CA ILE A 95 7.04 6.63 8.88
C ILE A 95 6.73 7.46 10.13
N LYS A 96 7.78 7.95 10.80
CA LYS A 96 7.67 8.89 11.93
C LYS A 96 7.81 10.33 11.48
#